data_AF-A0A962X1B2-F1
#
_entry.id   AF-A0A962X1B2-F1
#
_cell.length_a   1.000
_cell.length_b   1.000
_cell.length_c   1.000
_cell.angle_alpha   90.00
_cell.angle_beta   90.00
_cell.angle_gamma   90.00
#
_symmetry.space_group_name_H-M   'P 1'
#
loop_
_entity.id
_entity.type
_entity.pdbx_description
1 polymer ?
#
loop_
_entity_poly.entity_id
_entity_poly.type
_entity_poly.pdbx_seq_one_letter_code
_entity_poly.pdbx_strand_id
1 'polypeptide(L)'
;PSLVAKMAPVESKGTAMGVYSTSQFGGAFLGGLMGGTIHTHFGAEAVFLFIAVMIAIWLGAAFGMQEPRYLSSYLLRTGPLDESQASLLQERLLALEGVGDAVVVAEDETAYMKIDPQLIDMAALDEFSVAR
;
A
#
# COMPACT_ATOMS: atom_id res chain seq x y z
N PRO A 1 2.96 -3.21 7.63
CA PRO A 1 1.82 -2.30 7.43
C PRO A 1 1.78 -1.57 6.07
N SER A 2 2.91 -1.04 5.58
CA SER A 2 2.95 -0.27 4.31
C SER A 2 2.51 -1.08 3.09
N LEU A 3 3.00 -2.33 2.94
CA LEU A 3 2.63 -3.20 1.82
C LEU A 3 1.14 -3.56 1.83
N VAL A 4 0.58 -3.92 2.99
CA VAL A 4 -0.87 -4.23 3.14
C VAL A 4 -1.71 -3.00 2.79
N ALA A 5 -1.32 -1.82 3.27
CA ALA A 5 -2.02 -0.58 2.96
C ALA A 5 -1.92 -0.16 1.49
N LYS A 6 -0.87 -0.59 0.77
CA LYS A 6 -0.66 -0.33 -0.66
C LYS A 6 -1.40 -1.31 -1.56
N MET A 7 -1.49 -2.58 -1.15
CA MET A 7 -2.17 -3.62 -1.93
C MET A 7 -3.68 -3.68 -1.66
N ALA A 8 -4.15 -3.11 -0.55
CA ALA A 8 -5.57 -3.07 -0.25
C ALA A 8 -6.32 -2.09 -1.18
N PRO A 9 -7.50 -2.47 -1.72
CA PRO A 9 -8.41 -1.54 -2.38
C PRO A 9 -8.73 -0.35 -1.47
N VAL A 10 -8.95 0.83 -2.06
CA VAL A 10 -9.20 2.07 -1.31
C VAL A 10 -10.38 1.91 -0.34
N GLU A 11 -11.46 1.28 -0.81
CA GLU A 11 -12.70 1.06 -0.08
C GLU A 11 -12.56 0.06 1.09
N SER A 12 -11.60 -0.87 1.04
CA SER A 12 -11.43 -1.95 2.03
C SER A 12 -10.12 -1.86 2.81
N LYS A 13 -9.42 -0.74 2.70
CA LYS A 13 -8.16 -0.47 3.39
C LYS A 13 -8.26 -0.62 4.91
N GLY A 14 -9.37 -0.18 5.50
CA GLY A 14 -9.65 -0.34 6.93
C GLY A 14 -9.75 -1.82 7.35
N THR A 15 -10.50 -2.62 6.60
CA THR A 15 -10.64 -4.07 6.84
C THR A 15 -9.32 -4.80 6.69
N ALA A 16 -8.54 -4.50 5.63
CA ALA A 16 -7.23 -5.10 5.41
C ALA A 16 -6.25 -4.80 6.56
N MET A 17 -6.23 -3.55 7.04
CA MET A 17 -5.43 -3.14 8.19
C MET A 17 -5.93 -3.77 9.50
N GLY A 18 -7.24 -3.98 9.63
CA GLY A 18 -7.86 -4.73 10.72
C GLY A 18 -7.38 -6.17 10.78
N VAL A 19 -7.49 -6.91 9.66
CA VAL A 19 -7.00 -8.29 9.53
C VAL A 19 -5.51 -8.38 9.84
N TYR A 20 -4.71 -7.43 9.34
CA TYR A 20 -3.29 -7.35 9.64
C TYR A 20 -3.03 -7.19 11.14
N SER A 21 -3.72 -6.26 11.81
CA SER A 21 -3.56 -6.03 13.25
C SER A 21 -3.99 -7.24 14.07
N THR A 22 -5.13 -7.86 13.76
CA THR A 22 -5.60 -9.08 14.43
C THR A 22 -4.60 -10.21 14.27
N SER A 23 -4.03 -10.38 13.07
CA SER A 23 -2.99 -11.38 12.81
C SER A 23 -1.71 -11.10 13.59
N GLN A 24 -1.29 -9.83 13.72
CA GLN A 24 -0.13 -9.44 14.53
C GLN A 24 -0.34 -9.78 16.01
N PHE A 25 -1.46 -9.38 16.59
CA PHE A 25 -1.75 -9.68 18.00
C PHE A 25 -1.96 -11.17 18.24
N GLY A 26 -2.64 -11.87 17.32
CA GLY A 26 -2.81 -13.32 17.38
C GLY A 26 -1.47 -14.05 17.31
N GLY A 27 -0.58 -13.64 16.41
CA GLY A 27 0.79 -14.17 16.30
C GLY A 27 1.62 -13.89 17.55
N ALA A 28 1.57 -12.68 18.10
CA ALA A 28 2.28 -12.33 19.33
C ALA A 28 1.78 -13.15 20.54
N PHE A 29 0.46 -13.34 20.64
CA PHE A 29 -0.15 -14.14 21.69
C PHE A 29 0.25 -15.62 21.59
N LEU A 30 0.07 -16.24 20.41
CA LEU A 30 0.43 -17.64 20.19
C LEU A 30 1.93 -17.87 20.32
N GLY A 31 2.75 -16.96 19.78
CA GLY A 31 4.20 -17.00 19.91
C GLY A 31 4.66 -16.87 21.37
N GLY A 32 4.02 -16.01 22.15
CA GLY A 32 4.28 -15.88 23.60
C GLY A 32 3.89 -17.14 24.37
N LEU A 33 2.72 -17.72 24.08
CA LEU A 33 2.23 -18.94 24.72
C LEU A 33 3.16 -20.13 24.39
N MET A 34 3.41 -20.38 23.12
CA MET A 34 4.29 -21.47 22.67
C MET A 34 5.72 -21.26 23.14
N GLY A 35 6.27 -20.05 23.01
CA GLY A 35 7.61 -19.71 23.45
C GLY A 35 7.78 -19.88 24.97
N GLY A 36 6.79 -19.46 25.76
CA GLY A 36 6.77 -19.64 27.21
C GLY A 36 6.70 -21.11 27.62
N THR A 37 5.83 -21.91 26.98
CA THR A 37 5.74 -23.36 27.22
C THR A 37 7.04 -24.07 26.87
N ILE A 38 7.62 -23.77 25.70
CA ILE A 38 8.90 -24.35 25.25
C ILE A 38 10.01 -23.96 26.22
N HIS A 39 10.09 -22.69 26.63
CA HIS A 39 11.08 -22.22 27.59
C HIS A 39 10.99 -22.97 28.93
N THR A 40 9.78 -23.19 29.43
CA THR A 40 9.55 -23.80 30.74
C THR A 40 9.97 -25.27 30.75
N HIS A 41 9.74 -26.01 29.66
CA HIS A 41 10.02 -27.45 29.60
C HIS A 41 11.39 -27.80 29.01
N PHE A 42 11.90 -26.98 28.08
CA PHE A 42 13.09 -27.29 27.28
C PHE A 42 14.18 -26.20 27.35
N GLY A 43 13.94 -25.12 28.11
CA GLY A 43 14.89 -24.04 28.31
C GLY A 43 14.97 -23.05 27.13
N ALA A 44 15.84 -22.05 27.27
CA ALA A 44 15.95 -20.94 26.33
C ALA A 44 16.50 -21.35 24.94
N GLU A 45 17.41 -22.33 24.89
CA GLU A 45 18.02 -22.79 23.63
C GLU A 45 16.96 -23.36 22.67
N ALA A 46 16.01 -24.14 23.19
CA ALA A 46 14.90 -24.67 22.41
C ALA A 46 14.00 -23.57 21.82
N VAL A 47 13.84 -22.43 22.51
CA VAL A 47 13.09 -21.28 22.00
C VAL A 47 13.81 -20.65 20.81
N PHE A 48 15.14 -20.49 20.89
CA PHE A 48 15.91 -19.95 19.76
C PHE A 48 15.84 -20.87 18.54
N LEU A 49 15.96 -22.18 18.74
CA LEU A 49 15.81 -23.15 17.65
C LEU A 49 14.40 -23.10 17.03
N PHE A 50 13.36 -23.01 17.87
CA PHE A 50 11.99 -22.86 17.41
C PHE A 50 11.80 -21.59 16.55
N ILE A 51 12.31 -20.45 17.00
CA ILE A 51 12.26 -19.19 16.25
C ILE A 51 13.03 -19.32 14.92
N ALA A 52 14.21 -19.95 14.94
CA ALA A 52 15.00 -20.16 13.73
C ALA A 52 14.25 -20.99 12.68
N VAL A 53 13.56 -22.05 13.09
CA VAL A 53 12.72 -22.87 12.21
C VAL A 53 11.54 -22.06 11.65
N MET A 54 10.88 -21.25 12.49
CA MET A 54 9.78 -20.38 12.04
C MET A 54 10.23 -19.33 11.03
N ILE A 55 11.41 -18.72 11.24
CA ILE A 55 12.01 -17.78 10.28
C ILE A 55 12.34 -18.48 8.96
N ALA A 56 12.88 -19.70 9.00
CA ALA A 56 13.18 -20.47 7.79
C ALA A 56 11.91 -20.79 6.98
N ILE A 57 10.82 -21.17 7.65
CA ILE A 57 9.52 -21.39 7.02
C ILE A 57 8.98 -20.09 6.40
N TRP A 58 9.05 -18.98 7.14
CA TRP A 58 8.64 -17.68 6.63
C TRP A 58 9.46 -17.25 5.40
N LEU A 59 10.77 -17.46 5.43
CA LEU A 59 11.67 -17.15 4.32
C LEU A 59 11.32 -17.98 3.07
N GLY A 60 11.02 -19.27 3.26
CA GLY A 60 10.54 -20.14 2.18
C GLY A 60 9.24 -19.63 1.55
N ALA A 61 8.30 -19.15 2.36
CA ALA A 61 7.07 -18.55 1.86
C ALA A 61 7.30 -17.20 1.16
N ALA A 62 8.25 -16.39 1.65
CA ALA A 62 8.56 -15.07 1.10
C ALA A 62 9.35 -15.12 -0.21
N PHE A 63 10.09 -16.21 -0.49
CA PHE A 63 11.01 -16.30 -1.63
C PHE A 63 10.36 -16.11 -3.00
N GLY A 64 9.06 -16.42 -3.14
CA GLY A 64 8.30 -16.26 -4.39
C GLY A 64 7.49 -14.97 -4.50
N MET A 65 7.59 -14.05 -3.53
CA MET A 65 6.77 -12.83 -3.54
C MET A 65 7.26 -11.84 -4.60
N GLN A 66 6.38 -11.46 -5.53
CA GLN A 66 6.64 -10.42 -6.52
C GLN A 66 6.51 -9.04 -5.90
N GLU A 67 7.41 -8.13 -6.27
CA GLU A 67 7.40 -6.76 -5.77
C GLU A 67 6.21 -5.97 -6.36
N PRO A 68 5.33 -5.40 -5.52
CA PRO A 68 4.16 -4.68 -6.01
C PRO A 68 4.57 -3.39 -6.73
N ARG A 69 3.88 -3.07 -7.84
CA ARG A 69 4.14 -1.85 -8.64
C ARG A 69 4.03 -0.60 -7.76
N TYR A 70 5.06 0.24 -7.81
CA TYR A 70 5.21 1.43 -6.98
C TYR A 70 4.31 2.57 -7.48
N LEU A 71 3.02 2.52 -7.18
CA LEU A 71 2.15 3.68 -7.39
C LEU A 71 2.37 4.71 -6.28
N SER A 72 2.91 5.87 -6.63
CA SER A 72 3.10 7.03 -5.74
C SER A 72 1.89 7.96 -5.81
N SER A 73 1.49 8.54 -4.68
CA SER A 73 0.43 9.56 -4.66
C SER A 73 1.00 10.89 -5.14
N TYR A 74 0.41 11.47 -6.18
CA TYR A 74 0.72 12.78 -6.71
C TYR A 74 -0.49 13.70 -6.66
N LEU A 75 -0.27 14.96 -6.32
CA LEU A 75 -1.31 15.98 -6.25
C LEU A 75 -1.02 17.03 -7.31
N LEU A 76 -2.02 17.28 -8.15
CA LEU A 76 -1.97 18.30 -9.19
C LEU A 76 -3.04 19.34 -8.90
N ARG A 77 -2.66 20.62 -8.84
CA ARG A 77 -3.63 21.71 -8.72
C ARG A 77 -4.26 21.95 -10.08
N THR A 78 -5.58 21.87 -10.14
CA THR A 78 -6.36 22.00 -11.38
C THR A 78 -7.02 23.37 -11.50
N GLY A 79 -7.05 24.15 -10.41
CA GLY A 79 -7.80 25.41 -10.34
C GLY A 79 -9.32 25.17 -10.29
N PRO A 80 -10.12 26.25 -10.35
CA PRO A 80 -11.57 26.17 -10.27
C PRO A 80 -12.14 25.47 -11.50
N LEU A 81 -12.81 24.33 -11.28
CA LEU A 81 -13.45 23.53 -12.31
C LEU A 81 -14.91 23.26 -11.94
N ASP A 82 -15.80 23.25 -12.94
CA ASP A 82 -17.15 22.70 -12.77
C ASP A 82 -17.12 21.16 -12.70
N GLU A 83 -18.14 20.51 -12.11
CA GLU A 83 -18.22 19.04 -12.00
C GLU A 83 -18.05 18.31 -13.35
N SER A 84 -18.59 18.88 -14.43
CA SER A 84 -18.44 18.35 -15.79
C SER A 84 -17.00 18.42 -16.29
N GLN A 85 -16.27 19.50 -15.94
CA GLN A 85 -14.89 19.70 -16.33
C GLN A 85 -13.94 18.83 -15.50
N ALA A 86 -14.25 18.64 -14.20
CA ALA A 86 -13.54 17.73 -13.33
C ALA A 86 -13.65 16.27 -13.82
N SER A 87 -14.84 15.85 -14.23
CA SER A 87 -15.09 14.52 -14.79
C SER A 87 -14.31 14.30 -16.10
N LEU A 88 -14.31 15.30 -16.99
CA LEU A 88 -13.56 15.25 -18.25
C LEU A 88 -12.04 15.21 -18.00
N LEU A 89 -11.55 15.98 -17.02
CA LEU A 89 -10.13 15.99 -16.66
C LEU A 89 -9.70 14.65 -16.04
N GLN A 90 -10.54 14.08 -15.18
CA GLN A 90 -10.30 12.75 -14.61
C GLN A 90 -10.13 11.69 -15.71
N GLU A 91 -11.01 11.68 -16.70
CA GLU A 91 -10.96 10.73 -17.82
C GLU A 91 -9.68 10.90 -18.65
N ARG A 92 -9.22 12.14 -18.86
CA ARG A 92 -7.95 12.43 -19.56
C ARG A 92 -6.73 12.01 -18.74
N LEU A 93 -6.74 12.20 -17.43
CA LEU A 93 -5.65 11.79 -16.55
C LEU A 93 -5.54 10.26 -16.47
N LEU A 94 -6.68 9.54 -16.41
CA LEU A 94 -6.71 8.08 -16.45
C LEU A 94 -6.22 7.50 -17.79
N ALA A 95 -6.29 8.27 -18.87
CA ALA A 95 -5.79 7.86 -20.19
C ALA A 95 -4.26 7.99 -20.33
N LEU A 96 -3.57 8.64 -19.39
CA LEU A 96 -2.12 8.78 -19.42
C LEU A 96 -1.44 7.47 -19.00
N GLU A 97 -0.44 7.06 -19.78
CA GLU A 97 0.38 5.90 -19.46
C GLU A 97 1.19 6.16 -18.17
N GLY A 98 1.09 5.23 -17.21
CA GLY A 98 1.67 5.40 -15.89
C GLY A 98 0.73 6.01 -14.83
N VAL A 99 -0.48 6.47 -15.19
CA VAL A 99 -1.52 6.79 -14.20
C VAL A 99 -2.31 5.52 -13.88
N GLY A 100 -2.20 5.04 -12.64
CA GLY A 100 -2.94 3.85 -12.19
C GLY A 100 -4.35 4.18 -11.70
N ASP A 101 -4.53 5.35 -11.08
CA ASP A 101 -5.80 5.80 -10.53
C ASP A 101 -5.79 7.34 -10.47
N ALA A 102 -6.90 7.99 -10.73
CA ALA A 102 -7.02 9.45 -10.69
C ALA A 102 -8.42 9.86 -10.25
N VAL A 103 -8.50 10.82 -9.33
CA VAL A 103 -9.73 11.42 -8.83
C VAL A 103 -9.56 12.92 -8.82
N VAL A 104 -10.45 13.65 -9.49
CA VAL A 104 -10.44 15.11 -9.51
C VAL A 104 -11.55 15.60 -8.57
N VAL A 105 -11.17 16.39 -7.57
CA VAL A 105 -12.12 16.96 -6.61
C VAL A 105 -12.26 18.45 -6.95
N ALA A 106 -13.39 18.80 -7.59
CA ALA A 106 -13.70 20.16 -8.02
C ALA A 106 -13.72 21.16 -6.84
N GLU A 107 -14.30 20.74 -5.70
CA GLU A 107 -14.36 21.56 -4.48
C GLU A 107 -12.98 21.90 -3.90
N ASP A 108 -12.01 20.99 -4.05
CA ASP A 108 -10.64 21.14 -3.53
C ASP A 108 -9.68 21.75 -4.57
N GLU A 109 -10.15 22.01 -5.80
CA GLU A 109 -9.34 22.46 -6.95
C GLU A 109 -8.09 21.58 -7.19
N THR A 110 -8.19 20.30 -6.85
CA THR A 110 -7.07 19.37 -6.77
C THR A 110 -7.42 18.02 -7.40
N ALA A 111 -6.52 17.52 -8.24
CA ALA A 111 -6.51 16.16 -8.74
C ALA A 111 -5.55 15.29 -7.91
N TYR A 112 -6.10 14.21 -7.34
CA TYR A 112 -5.39 13.18 -6.60
C TYR A 112 -5.13 12.01 -7.53
N MET A 113 -3.87 11.68 -7.76
CA MET A 113 -3.48 10.61 -8.69
C MET A 113 -2.53 9.62 -8.05
N LYS A 114 -2.62 8.37 -8.45
CA LYS A 114 -1.63 7.33 -8.19
C LYS A 114 -0.84 7.09 -9.47
N ILE A 115 0.42 7.49 -9.47
CA ILE A 115 1.30 7.45 -10.64
C ILE A 115 2.40 6.41 -10.44
N ASP A 116 2.74 5.68 -11.49
CA ASP A 116 3.92 4.83 -11.56
C ASP A 116 5.09 5.71 -12.03
N PRO A 117 6.01 6.11 -11.14
CA PRO A 117 7.08 7.05 -11.48
C PRO A 117 8.10 6.46 -12.47
N GLN A 118 8.04 5.16 -12.78
CA GLN A 118 8.90 4.53 -13.78
C GLN A 118 8.35 4.63 -15.20
N LEU A 119 7.03 4.84 -15.34
CA LEU A 119 6.34 4.84 -16.64
C LEU A 119 5.77 6.21 -17.00
N ILE A 120 5.48 7.05 -16.02
CA ILE A 120 4.79 8.31 -16.27
C ILE A 120 5.73 9.38 -16.83
N ASP A 121 5.28 10.06 -17.88
CA ASP A 121 5.92 11.25 -18.40
C ASP A 121 5.53 12.48 -17.55
N MET A 122 6.45 12.90 -16.69
CA MET A 122 6.26 14.07 -15.82
C MET A 122 6.03 15.37 -16.61
N ALA A 123 6.58 15.47 -17.83
CA ALA A 123 6.39 16.67 -18.67
C ALA A 123 4.96 16.74 -19.22
N ALA A 124 4.37 15.60 -19.57
CA ALA A 124 2.96 15.54 -19.97
C ALA A 124 2.02 15.85 -18.80
N LEU A 125 2.41 15.50 -17.56
CA LEU A 125 1.64 15.79 -16.35
C LEU A 125 1.62 17.30 -16.02
N ASP A 126 2.76 17.98 -16.21
CA ASP A 126 2.89 19.42 -16.00
C ASP A 126 2.08 20.25 -17.01
N GLU A 127 1.71 19.70 -18.17
CA GLU A 127 0.82 20.38 -19.12
C GLU A 127 -0.62 20.53 -18.58
N PHE A 128 -1.01 19.66 -17.64
CA PHE A 128 -2.29 19.74 -16.94
C PHE A 128 -2.20 20.56 -15.64
N SER A 129 -0.98 20.90 -15.19
CA SER A 129 -0.74 21.76 -14.03
C SER A 129 -1.09 23.20 -14.37
N VAL A 130 -2.09 23.78 -13.70
CA VAL A 130 -2.44 25.20 -13.87
C VAL A 130 -1.47 26.10 -13.10
N ALA A 131 -0.20 25.69 -12.91
CA ALA A 131 0.81 26.50 -12.25
C ALA A 131 1.24 27.70 -13.13
N ARG A 132 0.39 28.72 -13.15
CA ARG A 132 0.77 30.12 -13.23
C ARG A 132 -0.08 30.97 -12.28
#